data_AF-A0A3L6PHN9-F1
#
_entry.id   AF-A0A3L6PHN9-F1
#
_cell.length_a   1.000
_cell.length_b   1.000
_cell.length_c   1.000
_cell.angle_alpha   90.00
_cell.angle_beta   90.00
_cell.angle_gamma   90.00
#
_symmetry.space_group_name_H-M   'P 1'
#
loop_
_entity.id
_entity.type
_entity.pdbx_description
1 polymer ?
#
loop_
_entity_poly.entity_id
_entity_poly.type
_entity_poly.pdbx_seq_one_letter_code
_entity_poly.pdbx_strand_id
1 'polypeptide(L)'
;MFKFNPAAQWPGAMEPPPFQHAVPAGVPLAPQSGVPVRTVWAANLDAETAALRAFAARARFVAFAAHYPGVVHAAPPQADHNALTKEQRYAAIRANADRAADPHAPDCLEYLEARGMDLNAHRAHGFSAVRLTCALHGCGLLRRPGLSWVAYA
;
A
#
# COMPACT_ATOMS: atom_id res chain seq x y z
N MET A 1 8.79 19.97 -12.83
CA MET A 1 10.04 19.25 -13.18
C MET A 1 10.96 19.34 -11.97
N PHE A 2 11.00 18.31 -11.12
CA PHE A 2 11.84 18.31 -9.93
C PHE A 2 13.22 17.76 -10.27
N LYS A 3 14.27 18.55 -10.05
CA LYS A 3 15.67 18.15 -10.20
C LYS A 3 16.21 17.71 -8.83
N PHE A 4 16.75 16.50 -8.78
CA PHE A 4 17.45 15.98 -7.60
C PHE A 4 18.87 16.58 -7.57
N ASN A 5 19.31 17.10 -6.42
CA ASN A 5 20.67 17.60 -6.25
C ASN A 5 21.53 16.49 -5.61
N PRO A 6 22.47 15.87 -6.34
CA PRO A 6 23.29 14.77 -5.83
C PRO A 6 24.41 15.23 -4.87
N ALA A 7 24.56 16.53 -4.63
CA ALA A 7 25.60 17.09 -3.76
C ALA A 7 25.10 17.48 -2.34
N ALA A 8 23.85 17.18 -1.99
CA ALA A 8 23.35 17.44 -0.64
C ALA A 8 23.97 16.45 0.36
N GLN A 9 25.11 16.81 0.95
CA GLN A 9 25.68 16.14 2.11
C GLN A 9 24.80 16.47 3.32
N TRP A 10 24.12 15.46 3.85
CA TRP A 10 23.29 15.57 5.04
C TRP A 10 24.20 15.83 6.26
N PRO A 11 24.06 16.94 6.99
CA PRO A 11 24.84 17.16 8.20
C PRO A 11 24.30 16.24 9.30
N GLY A 12 25.16 15.33 9.77
CA GLY A 12 24.93 14.52 10.96
C GLY A 12 24.24 13.19 10.70
N ALA A 13 24.65 12.16 11.45
CA ALA A 13 23.91 10.91 11.58
C ALA A 13 22.45 11.24 11.87
N MET A 14 21.51 10.69 11.08
CA MET A 14 20.10 10.74 11.41
C MET A 14 19.94 10.09 12.78
N GLU A 15 19.79 10.92 13.81
CA GLU A 15 19.37 10.44 15.12
C GLU A 15 18.01 9.79 14.89
N PRO A 16 17.83 8.51 15.27
CA PRO A 16 16.54 7.87 15.13
C PRO A 16 15.50 8.71 15.88
N PRO A 17 14.33 8.95 15.29
CA PRO A 17 13.31 9.77 15.93
C PRO A 17 13.03 9.26 17.35
N PRO A 18 12.81 10.14 18.33
CA PRO A 18 12.68 9.79 19.76
C PRO A 18 11.42 8.96 20.09
N PHE A 19 10.61 8.62 19.09
CA PHE A 19 9.47 7.72 19.20
C PHE A 19 9.85 6.29 18.78
N GLN A 20 10.87 5.73 19.41
CA GLN A 20 10.89 4.29 19.63
C GLN A 20 9.80 3.98 20.66
N HIS A 21 8.54 3.96 20.22
CA HIS A 21 7.55 3.14 20.92
C HIS A 21 7.99 1.70 20.66
N ALA A 22 8.83 1.15 21.54
CA ALA A 22 8.85 -0.28 21.75
C ALA A 22 7.39 -0.65 22.02
N VAL A 23 6.69 -1.17 21.01
CA VAL A 23 5.41 -1.84 21.23
C VAL A 23 5.78 -2.95 22.20
N PRO A 24 5.37 -2.89 23.48
CA PRO A 24 5.56 -4.03 24.37
C PRO A 24 4.99 -5.21 23.62
N ALA A 25 5.72 -6.33 23.52
CA ALA A 25 5.28 -7.53 22.82
C ALA A 25 3.83 -7.81 23.24
N GLY A 26 2.91 -7.37 22.38
CA GLY A 26 1.60 -6.92 22.82
C GLY A 26 0.73 -8.14 22.96
N VAL A 27 0.09 -8.26 24.11
CA VAL A 27 -1.17 -8.99 24.29
C VAL A 27 -1.91 -8.98 22.95
N PRO A 28 -2.27 -10.14 22.37
CA PRO A 28 -3.06 -10.17 21.14
C PRO A 28 -4.26 -9.26 21.38
N LEU A 29 -4.34 -8.15 20.66
CA LEU A 29 -5.53 -7.33 20.69
C LEU A 29 -6.63 -8.25 20.18
N ALA A 30 -7.48 -8.72 21.08
CA ALA A 30 -8.66 -9.47 20.70
C ALA A 30 -9.34 -8.66 19.57
N PRO A 31 -9.75 -9.31 18.46
CA PRO A 31 -10.37 -8.60 17.36
C PRO A 31 -11.46 -7.72 17.95
N GLN A 32 -11.32 -6.40 17.81
CA GLN A 32 -12.31 -5.48 18.34
C GLN A 32 -13.60 -5.72 17.56
N SER A 33 -14.46 -6.57 18.12
CA SER A 33 -15.76 -6.88 17.57
C SER A 33 -16.54 -5.57 17.49
N GLY A 34 -16.77 -5.06 16.28
CA GLY A 34 -17.57 -3.85 16.07
C GLY A 34 -17.02 -2.81 15.11
N VAL A 35 -15.79 -2.94 14.59
CA VAL A 35 -15.32 -2.06 13.50
C VAL A 35 -15.85 -2.59 12.17
N PRO A 36 -16.79 -1.90 11.50
CA PRO A 36 -17.37 -2.39 10.26
C PRO A 36 -16.34 -2.34 9.13
N VAL A 37 -16.09 -3.49 8.48
CA VAL A 37 -15.36 -3.56 7.21
C VAL A 37 -16.37 -3.41 6.08
N ARG A 38 -16.16 -2.41 5.22
CA ARG A 38 -17.05 -2.09 4.10
C ARG A 38 -16.40 -2.55 2.79
N THR A 39 -17.07 -3.45 2.08
CA THR A 39 -16.64 -3.89 0.75
C THR A 39 -16.99 -2.83 -0.28
N VAL A 40 -16.01 -2.44 -1.10
CA VAL A 40 -16.15 -1.38 -2.10
C VAL A 40 -15.94 -1.96 -3.50
N TRP A 41 -16.94 -1.72 -4.35
CA TRP A 41 -17.01 -2.11 -5.76
C TRP A 41 -17.26 -0.88 -6.62
N ALA A 42 -17.25 -1.03 -7.95
CA ALA A 42 -17.48 0.10 -8.86
C ALA A 42 -18.82 0.80 -8.62
N ALA A 43 -19.85 0.04 -8.24
CA ALA A 43 -21.22 0.52 -8.05
C ALA A 43 -21.40 1.39 -6.80
N ASN A 44 -20.60 1.21 -5.74
CA ASN A 44 -20.68 2.02 -4.52
C ASN A 44 -19.45 2.90 -4.27
N LEU A 45 -18.42 2.85 -5.12
CA LEU A 45 -17.17 3.60 -4.92
C LEU A 45 -17.40 5.09 -4.64
N ASP A 46 -18.34 5.75 -5.34
CA ASP A 46 -18.57 7.18 -5.14
C ASP A 46 -19.24 7.47 -3.79
N ALA A 47 -20.20 6.64 -3.37
CA ALA A 47 -20.84 6.73 -2.06
C ALA A 47 -19.84 6.48 -0.92
N GLU A 48 -18.98 5.46 -1.07
CA GLU A 48 -17.93 5.13 -0.10
C GLU A 48 -16.86 6.22 -0.05
N THR A 49 -16.52 6.84 -1.19
CA THR A 49 -15.59 7.98 -1.23
C THR A 49 -16.15 9.19 -0.51
N ALA A 50 -17.46 9.46 -0.65
CA ALA A 50 -18.13 10.54 0.07
C ALA A 50 -18.14 10.29 1.58
N ALA A 51 -18.46 9.07 2.00
CA ALA A 51 -18.38 8.67 3.42
C ALA A 51 -16.94 8.80 3.94
N LEU A 52 -15.95 8.29 3.20
CA LEU A 52 -14.53 8.37 3.55
C LEU A 52 -14.06 9.82 3.69
N ARG A 53 -14.55 10.74 2.85
CA ARG A 53 -14.23 12.18 2.96
C ARG A 53 -14.66 12.76 4.31
N ALA A 54 -15.83 12.37 4.82
CA ALA A 54 -16.31 12.83 6.12
C ALA A 54 -15.39 12.37 7.27
N PHE A 55 -14.90 11.13 7.20
CA PHE A 55 -13.92 10.60 8.16
C PHE A 55 -12.53 11.21 7.99
N ALA A 56 -12.10 11.38 6.74
CA ALA A 56 -10.79 11.91 6.38
C ALA A 56 -10.54 13.26 7.06
N ALA A 57 -11.55 14.15 7.10
CA ALA A 57 -11.43 15.47 7.72
C ALA A 57 -10.95 15.44 9.20
N ARG A 58 -11.15 14.33 9.91
CA ARG A 58 -10.83 14.19 11.35
C ARG A 58 -9.77 13.13 11.64
N ALA A 59 -9.33 12.38 10.63
CA ALA A 59 -8.37 11.31 10.83
C ALA A 59 -6.96 11.85 11.13
N ARG A 60 -6.26 11.25 12.09
CA ARG A 60 -4.81 11.49 12.32
C ARG A 60 -3.94 10.40 11.71
N PHE A 61 -4.50 9.20 11.54
CA PHE A 61 -3.78 8.04 11.04
C PHE A 61 -4.59 7.36 9.93
N VAL A 62 -3.88 6.85 8.92
CA VAL A 62 -4.42 5.95 7.90
C VAL A 62 -3.51 4.74 7.82
N ALA A 63 -4.06 3.57 8.04
CA ALA A 63 -3.38 2.31 7.73
C ALA A 63 -3.70 1.91 6.29
N PHE A 64 -2.69 1.49 5.54
CA PHE A 64 -2.86 1.00 4.17
C PHE A 64 -2.25 -0.39 4.02
N ALA A 65 -3.01 -1.28 3.39
CA ALA A 65 -2.58 -2.61 3.00
C ALA A 65 -3.01 -2.87 1.56
N ALA A 66 -2.16 -3.55 0.80
CA ALA A 66 -2.45 -3.96 -0.56
C ALA A 66 -2.18 -5.46 -0.69
N HIS A 67 -3.09 -6.16 -1.38
CA HIS A 67 -2.80 -7.46 -1.96
C HIS A 67 -2.46 -7.25 -3.43
N TYR A 68 -1.40 -7.90 -3.91
CA TYR A 68 -0.94 -7.81 -5.28
C TYR A 68 -0.55 -9.20 -5.78
N PRO A 69 -0.58 -9.46 -7.10
CA PRO A 69 -0.44 -10.81 -7.66
C PRO A 69 1.02 -11.31 -7.70
N GLY A 70 1.76 -11.10 -6.61
CA GLY A 70 3.09 -11.68 -6.40
C GLY A 70 4.22 -10.96 -7.13
N VAL A 71 5.37 -11.66 -7.22
CA VAL A 71 6.62 -11.17 -7.83
C VAL A 71 7.00 -12.10 -8.97
N VAL A 72 7.01 -11.60 -10.20
CA VAL A 72 7.44 -12.30 -11.41
C VAL A 72 8.86 -11.90 -11.80
N HIS A 73 9.18 -10.62 -11.68
CA HIS A 73 10.52 -10.09 -11.94
C HIS A 73 11.33 -10.10 -10.64
N ALA A 74 11.86 -11.26 -10.27
CA ALA A 74 12.77 -11.40 -9.15
C ALA A 74 14.16 -10.84 -9.48
N ALA A 75 14.90 -10.41 -8.45
CA ALA A 75 16.35 -10.30 -8.57
C ALA A 75 16.93 -11.68 -8.95
N PRO A 76 18.15 -11.76 -9.52
CA PRO A 76 18.75 -13.03 -9.91
C PRO A 76 18.61 -14.08 -8.79
N PRO A 77 18.29 -15.36 -9.09
CA PRO A 77 17.79 -16.34 -8.11
C PRO A 77 18.72 -16.70 -6.93
N GLN A 78 19.86 -16.02 -6.79
CA GLN A 78 20.88 -16.22 -5.77
C GLN A 78 21.31 -14.93 -5.05
N ALA A 79 20.75 -13.77 -5.38
CA ALA A 79 21.10 -12.54 -4.68
C ALA A 79 20.33 -12.47 -3.35
N ASP A 80 21.04 -12.53 -2.23
CA ASP A 80 20.49 -12.15 -0.92
C ASP A 80 19.82 -10.78 -1.04
N HIS A 81 18.56 -10.67 -0.61
CA HIS A 81 17.80 -9.43 -0.64
C HIS A 81 18.54 -8.29 0.09
N ASN A 82 19.29 -8.62 1.13
CA ASN A 82 20.11 -7.67 1.89
C ASN A 82 21.40 -7.25 1.15
N ALA A 83 21.84 -8.03 0.17
CA ALA A 83 22.99 -7.70 -0.68
C ALA A 83 22.62 -6.78 -1.84
N LEU A 84 21.34 -6.53 -2.09
CA LEU A 84 20.87 -5.62 -3.14
C LEU A 84 20.98 -4.15 -2.74
N THR A 85 21.48 -3.33 -3.65
CA THR A 85 21.42 -1.86 -3.55
C THR A 85 19.97 -1.38 -3.49
N LYS A 86 19.76 -0.14 -3.03
CA LYS A 86 18.42 0.47 -2.97
C LYS A 86 17.80 0.59 -4.37
N GLU A 87 18.65 0.89 -5.35
CA GLU A 87 18.30 1.06 -6.76
C GLU A 87 17.85 -0.26 -7.37
N GLN A 88 18.57 -1.36 -7.09
CA GLN A 88 18.19 -2.70 -7.54
C GLN A 88 16.87 -3.16 -6.91
N ARG A 89 16.66 -2.93 -5.61
CA ARG A 89 15.38 -3.25 -4.94
C ARG A 89 14.22 -2.45 -5.53
N TYR A 90 14.43 -1.16 -5.75
CA TYR A 90 13.44 -0.32 -6.40
C TYR A 90 13.14 -0.76 -7.83
N ALA A 91 14.16 -1.13 -8.62
CA ALA A 91 13.98 -1.61 -9.98
C ALA A 91 13.14 -2.89 -10.04
N ALA A 92 13.37 -3.84 -9.12
CA ALA A 92 12.56 -5.06 -9.01
C ALA A 92 11.10 -4.73 -8.66
N ILE A 93 10.85 -3.90 -7.65
CA ILE A 93 9.48 -3.48 -7.29
C ILE A 93 8.80 -2.77 -8.48
N ARG A 94 9.52 -1.87 -9.14
CA ARG A 94 9.01 -1.11 -10.29
C ARG A 94 8.61 -2.02 -11.45
N ALA A 95 9.40 -3.06 -11.75
CA ALA A 95 9.09 -4.00 -12.81
C ALA A 95 7.82 -4.80 -12.51
N ASN A 96 7.61 -5.20 -11.26
CA ASN A 96 6.40 -5.94 -10.84
C ASN A 96 5.17 -5.04 -10.71
N ALA A 97 5.35 -3.74 -10.45
CA ALA A 97 4.27 -2.77 -10.37
C ALA A 97 3.89 -2.15 -11.73
N ASP A 98 4.48 -2.61 -12.84
CA ASP A 98 4.18 -2.07 -14.16
C ASP A 98 2.78 -2.48 -14.62
N ARG A 99 1.88 -1.49 -14.69
CA ARG A 99 0.50 -1.65 -15.11
C ARG A 99 0.36 -2.18 -16.53
N ALA A 100 1.28 -1.85 -17.44
CA ALA A 100 1.15 -2.27 -18.84
C ALA A 100 1.44 -3.76 -19.02
N ALA A 101 2.38 -4.29 -18.22
CA ALA A 101 2.74 -5.70 -18.22
C ALA A 101 1.79 -6.55 -17.37
N ASP A 102 1.17 -5.97 -16.34
CA ASP A 102 0.27 -6.63 -15.36
C ASP A 102 0.74 -8.05 -14.96
N PRO A 103 2.02 -8.17 -14.52
CA PRO A 103 2.61 -9.47 -14.27
C PRO A 103 1.97 -10.11 -13.03
N HIS A 104 1.64 -11.40 -13.14
CA HIS A 104 1.13 -12.20 -12.04
C HIS A 104 1.93 -13.50 -11.93
N ALA A 105 2.38 -13.82 -10.72
CA ALA A 105 3.02 -15.11 -10.48
C ALA A 105 1.97 -16.23 -10.58
N PRO A 106 2.28 -17.35 -11.27
CA PRO A 106 1.29 -18.39 -11.58
C PRO A 106 0.60 -18.94 -10.32
N ASP A 107 1.34 -19.13 -9.23
CA ASP A 107 0.80 -19.69 -7.97
C ASP A 107 0.11 -18.61 -7.10
N CYS A 108 0.26 -17.33 -7.42
CA CYS A 108 -0.25 -16.25 -6.58
C CYS A 108 -1.76 -16.10 -6.68
N LEU A 109 -2.35 -16.39 -7.85
CA LEU A 109 -3.79 -16.33 -8.02
C LEU A 109 -4.49 -17.37 -7.15
N GLU A 110 -3.99 -18.61 -7.14
CA GLU A 110 -4.48 -19.68 -6.27
C GLU A 110 -4.31 -19.32 -4.79
N TYR A 111 -3.15 -18.75 -4.42
CA TYR A 111 -2.88 -18.27 -3.05
C TYR A 111 -3.87 -17.18 -2.59
N LEU A 112 -4.27 -16.27 -3.49
CA LEU A 112 -5.22 -15.19 -3.19
C LEU A 112 -6.65 -15.73 -3.08
N GLU A 113 -7.05 -16.62 -3.98
CA GLU A 113 -8.36 -17.29 -3.93
C GLU A 113 -8.50 -18.10 -2.64
N ALA A 114 -7.47 -18.83 -2.22
CA ALA A 114 -7.45 -19.58 -0.96
C ALA A 114 -7.58 -18.68 0.29
N ARG A 115 -7.31 -17.37 0.17
CA ARG A 115 -7.54 -16.36 1.23
C ARG A 115 -8.88 -15.65 1.12
N GLY A 116 -9.76 -16.13 0.25
CA GLY A 116 -11.10 -15.60 0.07
C GLY A 116 -11.20 -14.43 -0.90
N MET A 117 -10.22 -14.22 -1.78
CA MET A 117 -10.34 -13.26 -2.87
C MET A 117 -11.13 -13.87 -4.04
N ASP A 118 -12.27 -13.29 -4.39
CA ASP A 118 -13.06 -13.71 -5.56
C ASP A 118 -12.62 -12.94 -6.81
N LEU A 119 -11.71 -13.53 -7.59
CA LEU A 119 -11.16 -12.92 -8.80
C LEU A 119 -12.23 -12.68 -9.89
N ASN A 120 -13.28 -13.50 -9.93
CA ASN A 120 -14.39 -13.32 -10.88
C ASN A 120 -15.24 -12.11 -10.51
N ALA A 121 -15.53 -11.92 -9.21
CA ALA A 121 -16.19 -10.71 -8.73
C ALA A 121 -15.34 -9.45 -8.98
N HIS A 122 -14.02 -9.53 -8.80
CA HIS A 122 -13.12 -8.42 -9.17
C HIS A 122 -13.18 -8.10 -10.66
N ARG A 123 -13.27 -9.10 -11.54
CA ARG A 123 -13.43 -8.91 -12.99
C ARG A 123 -14.78 -8.31 -13.36
N ALA A 124 -15.86 -8.73 -12.70
CA ALA A 124 -17.23 -8.31 -13.03
C ALA A 124 -17.64 -6.97 -12.38
N HIS A 125 -17.14 -6.67 -11.18
CA HIS A 125 -17.62 -5.58 -10.34
C HIS A 125 -16.51 -4.63 -9.85
N GLY A 126 -15.25 -4.92 -10.18
CA GLY A 126 -14.11 -4.08 -9.84
C GLY A 126 -14.12 -2.73 -10.56
N PHE A 127 -13.25 -1.82 -10.10
CA PHE A 127 -13.02 -0.52 -10.72
C PHE A 127 -11.56 -0.40 -11.16
N SER A 128 -11.30 0.46 -12.13
CA SER A 128 -9.94 0.69 -12.62
C SER A 128 -9.07 1.43 -11.59
N ALA A 129 -7.75 1.23 -11.66
CA ALA A 129 -6.78 1.97 -10.83
C ALA A 129 -6.90 3.50 -10.99
N VAL A 130 -7.35 3.97 -12.17
CA VAL A 130 -7.63 5.39 -12.42
C VAL A 130 -8.79 5.87 -11.53
N ARG A 131 -9.88 5.11 -11.47
CA ARG A 131 -11.01 5.45 -10.59
C ARG A 131 -10.63 5.44 -9.12
N LEU A 132 -9.82 4.48 -8.69
CA LEU A 132 -9.28 4.47 -7.32
C LEU A 132 -8.44 5.72 -7.03
N THR A 133 -7.58 6.11 -7.98
CA THR A 133 -6.74 7.30 -7.85
C THR A 133 -7.59 8.57 -7.73
N CYS A 134 -8.62 8.71 -8.57
CA CYS A 134 -9.58 9.81 -8.47
C CYS A 134 -10.30 9.82 -7.11
N ALA A 135 -10.74 8.67 -6.62
CA ALA A 135 -11.39 8.54 -5.31
C ALA A 135 -10.45 8.97 -4.17
N LEU A 136 -9.19 8.50 -4.17
CA LEU A 136 -8.20 8.85 -3.14
C LEU A 136 -7.81 10.33 -3.17
N HIS A 137 -7.70 10.92 -4.36
CA HIS A 137 -7.54 12.38 -4.50
C HIS A 137 -8.77 13.14 -4.01
N GLY A 138 -9.96 12.61 -4.29
CA GLY A 138 -11.23 13.19 -3.89
C GLY A 138 -11.43 13.16 -2.38
N CYS A 139 -11.12 12.07 -1.69
CA CYS A 139 -11.49 11.90 -0.28
C CYS A 139 -10.68 12.77 0.70
N GLY A 140 -9.60 13.44 0.26
CA GLY A 140 -8.84 14.36 1.11
C GLY A 140 -7.85 13.68 2.08
N LEU A 141 -7.50 12.42 1.84
CA LEU A 141 -6.41 11.74 2.56
C LEU A 141 -5.03 12.10 2.00
N LEU A 142 -4.92 12.37 0.70
CA LEU A 142 -3.64 12.67 0.06
C LEU A 142 -3.22 14.13 0.31
N ARG A 143 -1.91 14.33 0.57
CA ARG A 143 -1.30 15.65 0.81
C ARG A 143 -1.92 16.46 1.95
N ARG A 144 -2.49 15.79 2.97
CA ARG A 144 -3.05 16.45 4.14
C ARG A 144 -1.99 16.65 5.23
N PRO A 145 -1.73 17.88 5.68
CA PRO A 145 -0.86 18.13 6.83
C PRO A 145 -1.39 17.47 8.10
N GLY A 146 -0.50 16.93 8.93
CA GLY A 146 -0.88 16.31 10.21
C GLY A 146 -1.54 14.92 10.11
N LEU A 147 -1.63 14.34 8.91
CA LEU A 147 -2.01 12.94 8.70
C LEU A 147 -0.77 12.07 8.59
N SER A 148 -0.73 10.99 9.38
CA SER A 148 0.33 9.97 9.31
C SER A 148 -0.17 8.72 8.59
N TRP A 149 0.65 8.19 7.68
CA TRP A 149 0.41 6.92 7.01
C TRP A 149 1.14 5.80 7.74
N VAL A 150 0.43 4.71 7.98
CA VAL A 150 0.96 3.49 8.59
C VAL A 150 0.91 2.39 7.54
N ALA A 151 2.05 1.77 7.29
CA ALA A 151 2.19 0.62 6.40
C ALA A 151 3.04 -0.44 7.10
N TYR A 152 2.89 -1.69 6.66
CA TYR A 152 3.73 -2.81 7.08
C TYR A 152 4.48 -3.31 5.85
N ALA A 153 5.79 -3.52 6.01
CA ALA A 153 6.70 -3.96 4.96
C ALA A 153 7.52 -5.13 5.49
#